data_AF-A0A967K297-F1
#
_entry.id   AF-A0A967K297-F1
#
_cell.length_a   1.000
_cell.length_b   1.000
_cell.length_c   1.000
_cell.angle_alpha   90.00
_cell.angle_beta   90.00
_cell.angle_gamma   90.00
#
_symmetry.space_group_name_H-M   'P 1'
#
loop_
_entity.id
_entity.type
_entity.pdbx_description
1 polymer ?
#
loop_
_entity_poly.entity_id
_entity_poly.type
_entity_poly.pdbx_seq_one_letter_code
_entity_poly.pdbx_strand_id
1 'polypeptide(L)' 'QEVGRAINPTLVAGQIEGGTAQGIGFALFEEVVMRGGAMANARLTDYLVPTTRDTPEIDVVILENPYAHG' A
#
# COMPACT_ATOMS: atom_id res chain seq x y z
N GLN A 1 2.38 -10.82 -8.17
CA GLN A 1 3.74 -10.52 -7.70
C GLN A 1 4.53 -11.81 -7.53
N GLU A 2 5.81 -11.82 -7.91
CA GLU A 2 6.73 -12.93 -7.68
C GLU A 2 7.27 -12.84 -6.25
N VAL A 3 7.18 -13.94 -5.49
CA VAL A 3 7.51 -13.96 -4.04
C VAL A 3 8.38 -15.15 -3.63
N GLY A 4 8.97 -15.85 -4.59
CA GLY A 4 9.65 -17.12 -4.38
C GLY A 4 8.67 -18.21 -4.00
N ARG A 5 8.56 -18.50 -2.70
CA ARG A 5 7.58 -19.43 -2.13
C ARG A 5 6.73 -18.70 -1.09
N ALA A 6 5.43 -18.63 -1.32
CA ALA A 6 4.51 -18.04 -0.37
C ALA A 6 4.37 -18.96 0.85
N ILE A 7 4.93 -18.54 1.99
CA ILE A 7 4.78 -19.28 3.26
C ILE A 7 3.31 -19.29 3.70
N ASN A 8 2.62 -18.16 3.53
CA ASN A 8 1.20 -18.02 3.78
C ASN A 8 0.58 -17.14 2.67
N PRO A 9 -0.12 -17.74 1.70
CA PRO A 9 -0.69 -17.01 0.57
C PRO A 9 -1.68 -15.91 0.97
N THR A 10 -2.48 -16.12 2.03
CA THR A 10 -3.44 -15.11 2.51
C THR A 10 -2.73 -13.87 3.05
N LEU A 11 -1.66 -14.04 3.82
CA LEU A 11 -0.88 -12.91 4.33
C LEU A 11 -0.13 -12.18 3.21
N VAL A 12 0.41 -12.93 2.24
CA VAL A 12 1.05 -12.35 1.05
C VAL A 12 0.05 -11.51 0.26
N ALA A 13 -1.17 -12.02 0.04
CA ALA A 13 -2.21 -11.26 -0.63
C ALA A 13 -2.56 -9.97 0.12
N GLY A 14 -2.77 -10.04 1.44
CA GLY A 14 -3.06 -8.86 2.25
C GLY A 14 -1.94 -7.81 2.25
N GLN A 15 -0.67 -8.23 2.17
CA GLN A 15 0.46 -7.30 2.00
C GLN A 15 0.45 -6.62 0.62
N ILE A 16 0.12 -7.36 -0.44
CA ILE A 16 0.02 -6.80 -1.80
C ILE A 16 -1.13 -5.80 -1.88
N GLU A 17 -2.29 -6.14 -1.32
CA GLU A 17 -3.46 -5.25 -1.24
C GLU A 17 -3.14 -3.99 -0.44
N GLY A 18 -2.60 -4.15 0.77
CA GLY A 18 -2.25 -3.03 1.65
C GLY A 18 -1.19 -2.10 1.06
N GLY A 19 -0.13 -2.67 0.48
CA GLY A 19 0.92 -1.90 -0.19
C GLY A 19 0.40 -1.17 -1.44
N THR A 20 -0.50 -1.80 -2.19
CA THR A 20 -1.14 -1.17 -3.35
C THR A 20 -2.04 -0.02 -2.93
N ALA A 21 -2.87 -0.20 -1.89
CA ALA A 21 -3.70 0.86 -1.33
C ALA A 21 -2.87 2.04 -0.80
N GLN A 22 -1.74 1.77 -0.14
CA GLN A 22 -0.78 2.80 0.27
C GLN A 22 -0.18 3.53 -0.95
N GLY A 23 0.17 2.81 -2.01
CA GLY A 23 0.65 3.42 -3.25
C GLY A 23 -0.38 4.35 -3.90
N ILE A 24 -1.66 3.99 -3.87
CA ILE A 24 -2.76 4.85 -4.32
C ILE A 24 -2.87 6.09 -3.45
N GLY A 25 -2.82 5.93 -2.13
CA GLY A 25 -2.80 7.03 -1.16
C GLY A 25 -1.68 8.02 -1.48
N PHE A 26 -0.45 7.52 -1.59
CA PHE A 26 0.71 8.32 -1.94
C PHE A 26 0.58 9.04 -3.29
N ALA A 27 0.03 8.38 -4.31
CA ALA A 27 -0.03 8.94 -5.65
C ALA A 27 -1.14 10.00 -5.83
N LEU A 28 -2.25 9.88 -5.11
CA LEU A 28 -3.47 10.64 -5.40
C LEU A 28 -4.03 11.45 -4.22
N PHE A 29 -3.67 11.13 -2.98
CA PHE A 29 -4.32 11.69 -1.78
C PHE A 29 -3.34 12.38 -0.82
N GLU A 30 -2.20 11.76 -0.57
CA GLU A 30 -1.25 12.18 0.46
C GLU A 30 -0.41 13.37 -0.03
N GLU A 31 -0.48 14.48 0.70
CA GLU A 31 0.37 15.64 0.49
C GLU A 31 0.85 16.20 1.84
N VAL A 32 2.17 16.39 1.99
CA VAL A 32 2.72 17.05 3.17
C VAL A 32 2.87 18.55 2.89
N VAL A 33 2.06 19.36 3.56
CA VAL A 33 2.10 20.82 3.41
C VAL A 33 2.92 21.42 4.54
N MET A 34 4.05 22.05 4.22
CA MET A 34 4.93 22.70 5.21
C MET A 34 4.69 24.21 5.25
N ARG A 35 4.55 24.79 6.46
CA ARG A 35 4.47 26.24 6.70
C ARG A 35 5.23 26.62 7.97
N GLY A 36 6.15 27.58 7.86
CA GLY A 36 6.88 28.10 9.02
C GLY A 36 7.70 27.04 9.78
N GLY A 37 8.16 25.99 9.09
CA GLY A 37 8.93 24.89 9.68
C GLY A 37 8.10 23.78 10.34
N ALA A 38 6.76 23.85 10.26
CA ALA A 38 5.86 22.82 10.76
C ALA A 38 4.91 22.32 9.66
N MET A 39 4.40 21.11 9.83
CA MET A 39 3.37 20.57 8.94
C MET A 39 2.03 21.26 9.22
N ALA A 40 1.47 21.89 8.19
CA ALA A 40 0.24 22.65 8.27
C ALA A 40 -1.03 21.76 8.28
N ASN A 41 -0.95 20.55 7.73
CA ASN A 41 -2.05 19.60 7.62
C ASN A 41 -1.79 18.30 8.42
N ALA A 42 -1.21 18.40 9.61
CA ALA A 42 -0.80 17.24 10.43
C ALA A 42 -1.96 16.42 11.06
N ARG A 43 -3.19 16.59 10.60
CA ARG A 43 -4.39 15.88 11.07
C ARG A 43 -4.89 14.98 9.96
N LEU A 44 -5.40 13.80 10.29
CA LEU A 44 -5.96 12.86 9.29
C LEU A 44 -7.20 13.38 8.54
N THR A 45 -7.80 14.48 9.01
CA THR A 45 -8.86 15.18 8.26
C THR A 45 -8.30 16.00 7.10
N ASP A 46 -7.04 16.40 7.19
CA ASP A 46 -6.38 17.35 6.28
C ASP A 46 -5.19 16.69 5.53
N TYR A 47 -4.66 15.59 6.06
CA TYR A 47 -3.78 14.63 5.39
C TYR A 47 -4.62 13.41 4.99
N LEU A 48 -5.05 13.40 3.74
CA LEU A 48 -6.04 12.44 3.27
C LEU A 48 -5.42 11.06 3.11
N VAL A 49 -5.97 10.08 3.83
CA VAL A 49 -5.69 8.66 3.65
C VAL A 49 -6.89 8.05 2.92
N PRO A 50 -6.68 7.24 1.87
CA PRO A 50 -7.78 6.63 1.12
C PRO A 50 -8.66 5.77 2.02
N THR A 51 -9.98 5.88 1.83
CA THR A 51 -10.96 5.05 2.53
C THR A 51 -11.27 3.79 1.74
N THR A 52 -12.05 2.87 2.34
CA THR A 52 -12.51 1.65 1.64
C THR A 52 -13.34 1.92 0.38
N ARG A 53 -13.90 3.13 0.23
CA ARG A 53 -14.63 3.52 -0.99
C ARG A 53 -13.74 4.12 -2.07
N ASP A 54 -12.53 4.53 -1.72
CA ASP A 54 -11.56 5.14 -2.62
C ASP A 54 -10.58 4.10 -3.17
N THR A 55 -10.36 3.02 -2.42
CA THR A 55 -9.56 1.88 -2.87
C THR A 55 -10.37 1.02 -3.84
N PRO A 56 -9.90 0.82 -5.09
CA PRO A 56 -10.54 -0.08 -6.03
C PRO A 56 -10.37 -1.55 -5.60
N GLU A 57 -11.09 -2.45 -6.27
CA GLU A 57 -10.83 -3.89 -6.13
C GLU A 57 -9.42 -4.22 -6.65
N ILE A 58 -8.66 -4.99 -5.87
CA ILE A 58 -7.26 -5.33 -6.17
C ILE A 58 -7.17 -6.83 -6.42
N ASP A 59 -7.04 -7.20 -7.69
CA ASP A 59 -6.84 -8.60 -8.08
C ASP A 59 -5.39 -9.03 -7.81
N VAL A 60 -5.20 -9.93 -6.85
CA VAL A 60 -3.88 -10.44 -6.50
C VAL A 60 -3.61 -11.78 -7.17
N VAL A 61 -2.59 -11.80 -8.04
CA VAL A 61 -2.00 -13.05 -8.57
C VAL A 61 -0.62 -13.25 -7.95
N ILE A 62 -0.46 -14.34 -7.19
CA ILE A 62 0.82 -14.73 -6.61
C ILE A 62 1.55 -15.65 -7.60
N LEU A 63 2.76 -15.27 -7.98
CA LEU A 63 3.65 -16.08 -8.80
C LEU A 63 4.72 -16.68 -7.89
N GLU A 64 4.89 -17.99 -7.95
CA GLU A 64 5.90 -18.70 -7.18
C GLU A 64 7.01 -19.20 -8.10
N ASN A 65 8.21 -18.65 -7.93
CA ASN A 65 9.43 -19.14 -8.57
C ASN A 65 10.49 -19.43 -7.49
N PRO A 66 10.51 -20.65 -6.93
CA PRO A 66 11.41 -20.99 -5.82
C PRO A 66 12.88 -20.77 -6.19
N TYR A 67 13.62 -20.08 -5.32
CA TYR A 67 15.06 -19.92 -5.51
C TYR A 67 15.77 -21.27 -5.30
N ALA A 68 16.74 -21.59 -6.16
CA ALA A 68 17.39 -22.91 -6.19
C ALA A 68 18.13 -23.27 -4.89
N HIS A 69 18.44 -22.28 -4.04
CA HIS A 69 19.20 -22.46 -2.80
C HIS A 69 18.41 -22.13 -1.52
N GLY A 70 17.10 -21.88 -1.63
CA GLY A 70 16.31 -21.34 -0.53
C GLY A 70 16.45 -19.84 -0.42
#